data_AF-A0A0F9IG41-F1
#
_entry.id   AF-A0A0F9IG41-F1
#
_cell.length_a   1.000
_cell.length_b   1.000
_cell.length_c   1.000
_cell.angle_alpha   90.00
_cell.angle_beta   90.00
_cell.angle_gamma   90.00
#
_symmetry.space_group_name_H-M   'P 1'
#
loop_
_entity.id
_entity.type
_entity.pdbx_description
1 polymer ?
#
loop_
_entity_poly.entity_id
_entity_poly.type
_entity_poly.pdbx_seq_one_letter_code
_entity_poly.pdbx_strand_id
1 'polypeptide(L)'
;MKIRNGFISNSSSSSFLIYGAWIDKSEIEKFLSEEQLEMAKEDGIKEVLYDVDLDMFVHYNDYNEQCAFGKSWSSIADDETGKQFRESIEKCLKEKFGENIEFSTIRETYYC
;
A
#
# COMPACT_ATOMS: atom_id res chain seq x y z
N MET A 1 -9.80 25.16 38.24
CA MET A 1 -9.49 24.85 36.83
C MET A 1 -10.52 23.82 36.36
N LYS A 2 -11.40 24.17 35.41
CA LYS A 2 -12.49 23.27 34.94
C LYS A 2 -11.89 22.25 33.96
N ILE A 3 -11.97 20.95 34.29
CA ILE A 3 -11.67 19.88 33.34
C ILE A 3 -12.83 19.84 32.33
N ARG A 4 -12.53 20.06 31.05
CA ARG A 4 -13.47 19.83 29.96
C ARG A 4 -13.33 18.36 29.56
N ASN A 5 -14.36 17.56 29.83
CA ASN A 5 -14.51 16.24 29.22
C ASN A 5 -14.85 16.43 27.74
N GLY A 6 -13.83 16.70 26.92
CA GLY A 6 -13.95 16.56 25.48
C GLY A 6 -13.97 15.06 25.17
N PHE A 7 -15.07 14.58 24.60
CA PHE A 7 -15.10 13.27 23.96
C PHE A 7 -13.96 13.21 22.95
N ILE A 8 -12.96 12.36 23.22
CA ILE A 8 -12.02 11.93 22.18
C ILE A 8 -12.79 10.86 21.41
N SER A 9 -13.39 11.26 20.29
CA SER A 9 -13.93 10.30 19.33
C SER A 9 -12.76 9.44 18.85
N ASN A 10 -12.77 8.15 19.17
CA ASN A 10 -11.91 7.20 18.49
C ASN A 10 -12.52 6.91 17.11
N SER A 11 -12.50 7.90 16.23
CA SER A 11 -12.64 7.70 14.79
C SER A 11 -11.23 7.53 14.26
N SER A 12 -10.64 6.35 14.43
CA SER A 12 -9.51 5.94 13.58
C SER A 12 -10.07 5.57 12.21
N SER A 13 -10.57 6.57 11.49
CA SER A 13 -10.80 6.46 10.06
C SER A 13 -9.42 6.44 9.40
N SER A 14 -8.88 5.25 9.17
CA SER A 14 -7.74 5.13 8.26
C SER A 14 -8.26 5.47 6.87
N SER A 15 -7.66 6.45 6.23
CA SER A 15 -7.95 6.75 4.83
C SER A 15 -6.63 6.97 4.13
N PHE A 16 -6.52 6.46 2.91
CA PHE A 16 -5.33 6.64 2.11
C PHE A 16 -5.71 7.11 0.71
N LEU A 17 -4.79 7.83 0.10
CA LEU A 17 -4.87 8.28 -1.29
C LEU A 17 -3.47 8.14 -1.90
N ILE A 18 -3.29 7.08 -2.67
CA ILE A 18 -2.00 6.77 -3.30
C ILE A 18 -2.14 6.75 -4.83
N TYR A 19 -1.03 6.90 -5.52
CA TYR A 19 -0.91 6.45 -6.90
C TYR A 19 -0.14 5.14 -6.94
N GLY A 20 -0.63 4.17 -7.71
CA GLY A 20 -0.01 2.87 -7.83
C GLY A 20 -0.96 1.83 -8.42
N ALA A 21 -0.91 0.59 -7.93
CA ALA A 21 -1.66 -0.52 -8.50
C ALA A 21 -2.18 -1.48 -7.43
N TRP A 22 -3.29 -2.15 -7.75
CA TRP A 22 -3.73 -3.35 -7.04
C TRP A 22 -3.02 -4.55 -7.64
N ILE A 23 -2.36 -5.34 -6.80
CA ILE A 23 -1.64 -6.54 -7.20
C ILE A 23 -2.29 -7.73 -6.50
N ASP A 24 -2.65 -8.75 -7.28
CA ASP A 24 -3.22 -9.99 -6.78
C ASP A 24 -2.22 -10.74 -5.91
N LYS A 25 -2.73 -11.39 -4.86
CA LYS A 25 -1.93 -12.25 -3.97
C LYS A 25 -1.04 -13.23 -4.73
N SER A 26 -1.54 -13.83 -5.81
CA SER A 26 -0.79 -14.79 -6.64
C SER A 26 0.43 -14.16 -7.34
N GLU A 27 0.38 -12.87 -7.70
CA GLU A 27 1.53 -12.17 -8.26
C GLU A 27 2.52 -11.76 -7.16
N ILE A 28 2.02 -11.41 -5.97
CA ILE A 28 2.86 -11.12 -4.80
C ILE A 28 3.65 -12.36 -4.39
N GLU A 29 3.01 -13.52 -4.36
CA GLU A 29 3.66 -14.79 -4.00
C GLU A 29 4.84 -15.13 -4.93
N LYS A 30 4.81 -14.72 -6.21
CA LYS A 30 5.93 -14.91 -7.14
C LYS A 30 7.14 -14.01 -6.84
N PHE A 31 6.90 -12.90 -6.16
CA PHE A 31 7.94 -11.95 -5.76
C PHE A 31 8.61 -12.35 -4.44
N LEU A 32 7.92 -13.09 -3.58
CA LEU A 32 8.43 -13.54 -2.29
C LEU A 32 9.43 -14.69 -2.45
N SER A 33 10.46 -14.72 -1.61
CA SER A 33 11.36 -15.86 -1.47
C SER A 33 10.64 -17.08 -0.87
N GLU A 34 11.21 -18.28 -1.02
CA GLU A 34 10.64 -19.50 -0.44
C GLU A 34 10.46 -19.39 1.09
N GLU A 35 11.40 -18.76 1.80
CA GLU A 35 11.32 -18.51 3.24
C GLU A 35 10.15 -17.58 3.59
N GLN A 36 10.00 -16.48 2.85
CA GLN A 36 8.89 -15.55 3.01
C GLN A 36 7.54 -16.19 2.67
N LEU A 37 7.50 -17.12 1.71
CA LEU A 37 6.30 -17.87 1.38
C LEU A 37 5.90 -18.83 2.50
N GLU A 38 6.85 -19.51 3.15
CA GLU A 38 6.55 -20.34 4.32
C GLU A 38 6.05 -19.48 5.49
N MET A 39 6.69 -18.34 5.77
CA MET A 39 6.19 -17.38 6.77
C MET A 39 4.78 -16.89 6.42
N ALA A 40 4.51 -16.57 5.16
CA ALA A 40 3.19 -16.10 4.71
C ALA A 40 2.09 -17.16 4.88
N LYS A 41 2.42 -18.46 4.87
CA LYS A 41 1.46 -19.53 5.16
C LYS A 41 1.10 -19.62 6.65
N GLU A 42 2.04 -19.30 7.52
CA GLU A 42 1.85 -19.33 8.98
C GLU A 42 1.18 -18.04 9.48
N ASP A 43 1.73 -16.88 9.10
CA ASP A 43 1.36 -15.56 9.65
C ASP A 43 0.46 -14.73 8.71
N GLY A 44 0.37 -15.12 7.44
CA GLY A 44 -0.35 -14.40 6.41
C GLY A 44 0.54 -13.44 5.61
N ILE A 45 0.21 -13.24 4.35
CA ILE A 45 1.00 -12.44 3.40
C ILE A 45 1.15 -10.97 3.84
N LYS A 46 0.16 -10.43 4.56
CA LYS A 46 0.16 -9.07 5.08
C LYS A 46 1.31 -8.84 6.06
N GLU A 47 1.55 -9.77 6.98
CA GLU A 47 2.60 -9.65 7.99
C GLU A 47 3.98 -9.68 7.33
N VAL A 48 4.17 -10.59 6.37
CA VAL A 48 5.40 -10.66 5.58
C VAL A 48 5.65 -9.36 4.81
N LEU A 49 4.62 -8.78 4.19
CA LEU A 49 4.76 -7.53 3.42
C LEU A 49 5.10 -6.32 4.28
N TYR A 50 4.80 -6.30 5.58
CA TYR A 50 5.26 -5.25 6.49
C TYR A 50 6.77 -5.33 6.77
N ASP A 51 7.34 -6.53 6.70
CA ASP A 51 8.76 -6.76 6.90
C ASP A 51 9.58 -6.60 5.61
N VAL A 52 8.93 -6.63 4.44
CA VAL A 52 9.60 -6.31 3.18
C VAL A 52 9.83 -4.80 3.12
N ASP A 53 11.09 -4.40 3.06
CA ASP A 53 11.50 -3.01 2.79
C ASP A 53 11.17 -2.64 1.33
N LEU A 54 9.90 -2.30 1.12
CA LEU A 54 9.42 -1.64 -0.07
C LEU A 54 9.36 -0.15 0.28
N ASP A 55 10.06 0.67 -0.49
CA ASP A 55 9.91 2.12 -0.48
C ASP A 55 8.54 2.52 -1.10
N MET A 56 7.45 1.92 -0.59
CA MET A 56 6.08 2.06 -1.05
C MET A 56 5.13 1.79 0.11
N PHE A 57 4.01 2.49 0.08
CA PHE A 57 2.86 2.15 0.90
C PHE A 57 2.25 0.83 0.43
N VAL A 58 1.93 -0.05 1.38
CA VAL A 58 1.26 -1.32 1.15
C VAL A 58 -0.03 -1.36 1.96
N HIS A 59 -1.15 -1.64 1.30
CA HIS A 59 -2.43 -1.86 1.96
C HIS A 59 -3.09 -3.15 1.47
N TYR A 60 -3.34 -4.06 2.40
CA TYR A 60 -3.98 -5.34 2.14
C TYR A 60 -5.50 -5.22 2.18
N ASN A 61 -6.18 -5.66 1.12
CA ASN A 61 -7.64 -5.74 1.06
C ASN A 61 -8.09 -7.18 1.28
N ASP A 62 -8.66 -7.44 2.46
CA ASP A 62 -9.11 -8.77 2.89
C ASP A 62 -10.24 -9.35 2.02
N TYR A 63 -11.02 -8.53 1.31
CA TYR A 63 -12.16 -8.99 0.53
C TYR A 63 -11.77 -9.56 -0.84
N ASN A 64 -10.74 -9.00 -1.47
CA ASN A 64 -10.36 -9.32 -2.84
C ASN A 64 -9.02 -10.07 -2.94
N GLU A 65 -8.36 -10.38 -1.81
CA GLU A 65 -7.02 -10.98 -1.77
C GLU A 65 -6.01 -10.19 -2.64
N GLN A 66 -6.09 -8.87 -2.56
CA GLN A 66 -5.25 -7.94 -3.32
C GLN A 66 -4.55 -6.96 -2.39
N CYS A 67 -3.36 -6.53 -2.77
CA CYS A 67 -2.65 -5.45 -2.10
C CYS A 67 -2.57 -4.22 -3.00
N ALA A 68 -2.90 -3.06 -2.47
CA ALA A 68 -2.55 -1.79 -3.08
C ALA A 68 -1.09 -1.48 -2.74
N PHE A 69 -0.29 -1.27 -3.79
CA PHE A 69 1.07 -0.76 -3.69
C PHE A 69 1.15 0.63 -4.32
N GLY A 70 1.88 1.55 -3.71
CA GLY A 70 2.10 2.86 -4.32
C GLY A 70 2.68 3.89 -3.37
N LYS A 71 2.59 5.16 -3.74
CA LYS A 71 3.00 6.28 -2.88
C LYS A 71 1.89 7.31 -2.75
N SER A 72 1.82 7.95 -1.59
CA SER A 72 0.88 9.04 -1.37
C SER A 72 1.21 10.22 -2.28
N TRP A 73 0.19 10.87 -2.85
CA TRP A 73 0.39 12.12 -3.58
C TRP A 73 1.05 13.22 -2.73
N SER A 74 0.94 13.13 -1.41
CA SER A 74 1.62 14.03 -0.46
C SER A 74 3.12 13.79 -0.34
N SER A 75 3.67 12.74 -0.95
CA SER A 75 5.10 12.40 -0.92
C SER A 75 5.88 12.90 -2.14
N ILE A 76 5.20 13.60 -3.07
CA ILE A 76 5.86 14.29 -4.20
C ILE A 76 6.88 15.27 -3.64
N ALA A 77 8.11 15.22 -4.15
CA ALA A 77 9.14 16.17 -3.78
C ALA A 77 8.87 17.56 -4.37
N ASP A 78 9.36 18.61 -3.72
CA ASP A 78 9.13 20.01 -4.15
C ASP A 78 9.57 20.30 -5.59
N ASP A 79 10.59 19.59 -6.09
CA ASP A 79 11.15 19.70 -7.43
C ASP A 79 10.68 18.61 -8.41
N GLU A 80 9.84 17.67 -7.94
CA GLU A 80 9.32 16.58 -8.74
C GLU A 80 7.99 16.96 -9.40
N THR A 81 7.89 16.76 -10.72
CA THR A 81 6.61 16.91 -11.42
C THR A 81 5.72 15.70 -11.15
N GLY A 82 4.40 15.91 -11.16
CA GLY A 82 3.46 14.79 -11.02
C GLY A 82 3.57 13.71 -12.10
N LYS A 83 4.20 14.00 -13.25
CA LYS A 83 4.53 12.98 -14.25
C LYS A 83 5.70 12.10 -13.80
N GLN A 84 6.79 12.71 -13.34
CA GLN A 84 7.96 11.98 -12.82
C GLN A 84 7.60 11.10 -11.62
N PHE A 85 6.77 11.62 -10.72
CA PHE A 85 6.24 10.86 -9.60
C PHE A 85 5.50 9.59 -10.03
N ARG A 86 4.59 9.69 -11.01
CA ARG A 86 3.88 8.53 -11.54
C ARG A 86 4.85 7.55 -12.22
N GLU A 87 5.72 8.04 -13.09
CA GLU A 87 6.68 7.22 -13.83
C GLU A 87 7.65 6.47 -12.90
N SER A 88 8.06 7.07 -11.77
CA SER A 88 8.93 6.40 -10.80
C SER A 88 8.25 5.24 -10.09
N ILE A 89 6.97 5.41 -9.73
CA ILE A 89 6.14 4.36 -9.12
C ILE A 89 5.85 3.25 -10.14
N GLU A 90 5.42 3.62 -11.34
CA GLU A 90 5.14 2.68 -12.44
C GLU A 90 6.36 1.81 -12.74
N LYS A 91 7.52 2.45 -12.88
CA LYS A 91 8.78 1.74 -13.14
C LYS A 91 9.10 0.75 -12.03
N CYS A 92 9.04 1.18 -10.76
CA CYS A 92 9.37 0.31 -9.63
C CYS A 92 8.41 -0.89 -9.51
N LEU A 93 7.10 -0.67 -9.73
CA LEU A 93 6.12 -1.76 -9.70
C LEU A 93 6.29 -2.71 -10.89
N LYS A 94 6.59 -2.20 -12.09
CA LYS A 94 6.86 -3.03 -13.27
C LYS A 94 8.12 -3.88 -13.13
N GLU A 95 9.17 -3.33 -12.53
CA GLU A 95 10.41 -4.07 -12.26
C GLU A 95 10.17 -5.25 -11.30
N LYS A 96 9.18 -5.13 -10.40
CA LYS A 96 8.87 -6.17 -9.39
C LYS A 96 7.82 -7.18 -9.86
N PHE A 97 6.76 -6.71 -10.52
CA PHE A 97 5.57 -7.51 -10.84
C PHE A 97 5.30 -7.66 -12.35
N GLY A 98 6.13 -7.07 -13.20
CA GLY A 98 6.06 -7.19 -14.67
C GLY A 98 5.30 -6.05 -15.36
N GLU A 99 5.20 -6.10 -16.69
CA GLU A 99 4.68 -4.99 -17.50
C GLU A 99 3.15 -4.86 -17.52
N ASN A 100 2.43 -5.92 -17.17
CA ASN A 100 0.97 -5.97 -17.30
C ASN A 100 0.29 -5.53 -15.99
N ILE A 101 0.53 -4.28 -15.59
CA ILE A 101 -0.02 -3.67 -14.37
C ILE A 101 -0.89 -2.49 -14.75
N GLU A 102 -2.11 -2.44 -14.19
CA GLU A 102 -3.00 -1.29 -14.34
C GLU A 102 -2.77 -0.29 -13.21
N PHE A 103 -2.37 0.93 -13.58
CA PHE A 103 -2.07 2.00 -12.63
C PHE A 103 -3.22 2.97 -12.48
N SER A 104 -3.50 3.35 -11.24
CA SER A 104 -4.56 4.31 -10.93
C SER A 104 -4.29 5.06 -9.63
N THR A 105 -5.05 6.12 -9.40
CA THR A 105 -5.15 6.72 -8.07
C THR A 105 -6.10 5.90 -7.23
N ILE A 106 -5.58 5.24 -6.20
CA ILE A 106 -6.32 4.37 -5.30
C ILE A 106 -6.66 5.15 -4.05
N ARG A 107 -7.91 5.05 -3.61
CA ARG A 107 -8.36 5.64 -2.36
C ARG A 107 -9.22 4.67 -1.59
N GLU A 108 -9.08 4.70 -0.29
CA GLU A 108 -10.01 4.05 0.63
C GLU A 108 -10.30 4.98 1.79
N THR A 109 -11.54 4.96 2.25
CA THR A 109 -11.99 5.78 3.36
C THR A 109 -12.86 4.91 4.25
N TYR A 110 -12.36 4.54 5.41
CA TYR A 110 -13.19 3.89 6.41
C TYR A 110 -14.01 4.96 7.14
N TYR A 111 -15.34 4.89 7.02
CA TYR A 111 -16.23 5.64 7.89
C TYR A 111 -16.46 4.80 9.16
N CYS A 112 -15.98 5.29 10.30
CA CYS A 112 -16.36 4.78 11.62
C CYS A 112 -17.61 5.48 12.13
#